data_AF-A0A180G8C3-F1
#
_entry.id   AF-A0A180G8C3-F1
#
_cell.length_a   1.000
_cell.length_b   1.000
_cell.length_c   1.000
_cell.angle_alpha   90.00
_cell.angle_beta   90.00
_cell.angle_gamma   90.00
#
_symmetry.space_group_name_H-M   'P 1'
#
loop_
_entity.id
_entity.type
_entity.pdbx_description
1 polymer ?
#
loop_
_entity_poly.entity_id
_entity_poly.type
_entity_poly.pdbx_seq_one_letter_code
_entity_poly.pdbx_strand_id
1 'polypeptide(L)'
;MTQQQQHYQSTYQQSNYPPGFIDDDELFYDGNQFFTFLRKYEQAADWFGSTKFQRALQIGQFIRSEKLHCEFEDMDGYEYEQCNWDTLQTEMIETWGDEMMYTIDYLFELAELQKARQRIINYQPYRRYLEKFTTILKYLVKNKHINKEDNPGLLFLSAFSTGIQQSIKRTLSKSLGAAAWLNEGTALATGQGTMGLSV
;
A
#
# COMPACT_ATOMS: atom_id res chain seq x y z
N MET A 1 17.25 17.32 10.47
CA MET A 1 16.72 17.07 9.10
C MET A 1 17.40 15.81 8.59
N THR A 2 16.68 14.89 7.97
CA THR A 2 17.18 13.55 7.59
C THR A 2 17.94 13.60 6.25
N GLN A 3 18.92 12.70 6.04
CA GLN A 3 19.73 12.63 4.81
C GLN A 3 18.87 12.48 3.54
N GLN A 4 17.71 11.82 3.64
CA GLN A 4 16.78 11.68 2.52
C GLN A 4 16.22 13.03 2.06
N GLN A 5 15.87 13.93 3.00
CA GLN A 5 15.41 15.28 2.67
C GLN A 5 16.51 16.14 2.01
N GLN A 6 17.78 15.95 2.41
CA GLN A 6 18.89 16.65 1.78
C GLN A 6 19.18 16.15 0.36
N HIS A 7 18.99 14.85 0.08
CA HIS A 7 19.12 14.31 -1.27
C HIS A 7 18.01 14.85 -2.19
N TYR A 8 16.75 14.86 -1.72
CA TYR A 8 15.64 15.45 -2.47
C TYR A 8 15.79 16.96 -2.68
N GLN A 9 16.33 17.72 -1.72
CA GLN A 9 16.55 19.16 -1.91
C GLN A 9 17.68 19.49 -2.89
N SER A 10 18.64 18.57 -3.09
CA SER A 10 19.80 18.80 -3.95
C SER A 10 19.49 18.59 -5.44
N THR A 11 18.57 17.70 -5.81
CA THR A 11 18.26 17.38 -7.21
C THR A 11 17.44 18.45 -7.91
N TYR A 12 16.53 19.16 -7.22
CA TYR A 12 15.63 20.12 -7.87
C TYR A 12 16.16 21.56 -7.99
N GLN A 13 17.45 21.82 -7.72
CA GLN A 13 18.04 23.17 -7.79
C GLN A 13 18.52 23.57 -9.20
N GLN A 14 18.56 22.65 -10.16
CA GLN A 14 18.98 22.92 -11.54
C GLN A 14 17.97 22.37 -12.53
N SER A 15 16.80 23.02 -12.66
CA SER A 15 15.93 22.72 -13.80
C SER A 15 16.38 23.49 -15.03
N ASN A 16 16.40 22.81 -16.17
CA ASN A 16 16.65 23.41 -17.48
C ASN A 16 15.38 24.01 -18.12
N TYR A 17 14.22 23.87 -17.46
CA TYR A 17 12.93 24.29 -18.00
C TYR A 17 12.43 25.60 -17.37
N PRO A 18 11.49 26.30 -18.05
CA PRO A 18 10.85 27.47 -17.48
C PRO A 18 10.11 27.15 -16.16
N PRO A 19 9.87 28.14 -15.29
CA PRO A 19 9.05 27.96 -14.09
C PRO A 19 7.68 27.33 -14.42
N GLY A 20 7.25 26.38 -13.58
CA GLY A 20 6.02 25.62 -13.76
C GLY A 20 6.16 24.38 -14.65
N PHE A 21 7.37 24.07 -15.13
CA PHE A 21 7.67 22.80 -15.79
C PHE A 21 8.36 21.84 -14.83
N ILE A 22 7.89 20.60 -14.81
CA ILE A 22 8.40 19.55 -13.93
C ILE A 22 9.59 18.88 -14.60
N ASP A 23 10.73 18.93 -13.92
CA ASP A 23 12.02 18.38 -14.37
C ASP A 23 12.47 17.33 -13.35
N ASP A 24 12.02 16.09 -13.55
CA ASP A 24 12.33 14.95 -12.69
C ASP A 24 12.38 13.65 -13.52
N ASP A 25 13.60 13.24 -13.87
CA ASP A 25 13.85 12.03 -14.69
C ASP A 25 13.48 10.72 -13.95
N GLU A 26 13.37 10.75 -12.62
CA GLU A 26 12.99 9.61 -11.79
C GLU A 26 11.46 9.52 -11.59
N LEU A 27 10.72 10.54 -12.01
CA LEU A 27 9.27 10.56 -11.94
C LEU A 27 8.68 9.82 -13.15
N PHE A 28 7.96 8.72 -12.90
CA PHE A 28 7.19 8.05 -13.93
C PHE A 28 6.08 7.17 -13.35
N TYR A 29 5.09 6.86 -14.20
CA TYR A 29 4.05 5.87 -13.99
C TYR A 29 4.20 4.74 -15.01
N ASP A 30 4.39 3.53 -14.51
CA ASP A 30 4.56 2.31 -15.30
C ASP A 30 3.39 1.32 -15.14
N GLY A 31 2.29 1.76 -14.52
CA GLY A 31 1.16 0.88 -14.20
C GLY A 31 1.26 0.24 -12.81
N ASN A 32 2.18 0.68 -11.94
CA ASN A 32 2.23 0.25 -10.55
C ASN A 32 2.22 1.43 -9.59
N GLN A 33 1.65 1.21 -8.40
CA GLN A 33 1.65 2.16 -7.29
C GLN A 33 1.15 3.57 -7.69
N PHE A 34 0.02 3.64 -8.40
CA PHE A 34 -0.53 4.89 -8.94
C PHE A 34 -0.55 6.07 -7.93
N PHE A 35 -0.98 5.86 -6.68
CA PHE A 35 -0.98 6.94 -5.68
C PHE A 35 0.41 7.40 -5.24
N THR A 36 1.41 6.52 -5.27
CA THR A 36 2.81 6.90 -5.01
C THR A 36 3.30 7.82 -6.13
N PHE A 37 3.02 7.46 -7.38
CA PHE A 37 3.29 8.30 -8.55
C PHE A 37 2.57 9.65 -8.43
N LEU A 38 1.25 9.64 -8.28
CA LEU A 38 0.42 10.85 -8.24
C LEU A 38 0.89 11.82 -7.14
N ARG A 39 1.20 11.31 -5.94
CA ARG A 39 1.73 12.15 -4.85
C ARG A 39 3.08 12.76 -5.19
N LYS A 40 4.01 12.00 -5.79
CA LYS A 40 5.32 12.52 -6.20
C LYS A 40 5.17 13.58 -7.29
N TYR A 41 4.28 13.33 -8.25
CA TYR A 41 3.93 14.26 -9.30
C TYR A 41 3.41 15.59 -8.74
N GLU A 42 2.44 15.55 -7.82
CA GLU A 42 1.91 16.76 -7.18
C GLU A 42 2.97 17.52 -6.39
N GLN A 43 3.85 16.83 -5.68
CA GLN A 43 4.96 17.44 -4.94
C GLN A 43 5.96 18.13 -5.87
N ALA A 44 6.31 17.50 -6.99
CA ALA A 44 7.18 18.10 -8.00
C ALA A 44 6.47 19.31 -8.65
N ALA A 45 5.19 19.18 -8.99
CA ALA A 45 4.38 20.27 -9.51
C ALA A 45 4.34 21.48 -8.57
N ASP A 46 4.14 21.26 -7.27
CA ASP A 46 4.18 22.31 -6.25
C ASP A 46 5.57 22.97 -6.17
N TRP A 47 6.63 22.15 -6.16
CA TRP A 47 8.02 22.63 -6.10
C TRP A 47 8.37 23.54 -7.28
N PHE A 48 8.00 23.11 -8.49
CA PHE A 48 8.25 23.86 -9.72
C PHE A 48 7.25 25.00 -9.94
N GLY A 49 6.23 25.17 -9.09
CA GLY A 49 5.25 26.25 -9.21
C GLY A 49 4.24 26.05 -10.33
N SER A 50 3.92 24.79 -10.66
CA SER A 50 3.00 24.43 -11.75
C SER A 50 1.56 24.77 -11.39
N THR A 51 0.90 25.51 -12.28
CA THR A 51 -0.56 25.72 -12.24
C THR A 51 -1.31 24.42 -12.49
N LYS A 52 -2.60 24.35 -12.13
CA LYS A 52 -3.46 23.18 -12.43
C LYS A 52 -3.49 22.86 -13.93
N PHE A 53 -3.59 23.88 -14.79
CA PHE A 53 -3.53 23.70 -16.23
C PHE A 53 -2.22 23.05 -16.67
N GLN A 54 -1.07 23.57 -16.20
CA GLN A 54 0.25 22.98 -16.47
C GLN A 54 0.40 21.56 -15.94
N ARG A 55 -0.23 21.22 -14.80
CA ARG A 55 -0.24 19.85 -14.27
C ARG A 55 -0.97 18.89 -15.20
N ALA A 56 -2.16 19.25 -15.65
CA ALA A 56 -2.91 18.40 -16.55
C ALA A 56 -2.17 18.22 -17.89
N LEU A 57 -1.55 19.28 -18.42
CA LEU A 57 -0.80 19.21 -19.67
C LEU A 57 0.45 18.31 -19.58
N GLN A 58 1.16 18.36 -18.46
CA GLN A 58 2.46 17.69 -18.32
C GLN A 58 2.36 16.23 -17.87
N ILE A 59 1.31 15.79 -17.18
CA ILE A 59 1.33 14.48 -16.51
C ILE A 59 1.50 13.32 -17.49
N GLY A 60 1.02 13.46 -18.72
CA GLY A 60 1.20 12.47 -19.78
C GLY A 60 2.67 12.18 -20.10
N GLN A 61 3.59 13.15 -19.92
CA GLN A 61 5.02 12.94 -20.20
C GLN A 61 5.68 11.92 -19.26
N PHE A 62 5.04 11.63 -18.13
CA PHE A 62 5.57 10.73 -17.12
C PHE A 62 4.98 9.31 -17.24
N ILE A 63 4.12 9.02 -18.22
CA ILE A 63 3.56 7.69 -18.46
C ILE A 63 4.51 6.88 -19.34
N ARG A 64 4.82 5.62 -18.97
CA ARG A 64 5.90 4.84 -19.63
C ARG A 64 5.46 3.67 -20.51
N SER A 65 4.17 3.43 -20.68
CA SER A 65 3.69 2.39 -21.61
C SER A 65 2.67 2.94 -22.60
N GLU A 66 2.75 2.46 -23.85
CA GLU A 66 1.79 2.79 -24.90
C GLU A 66 0.35 2.46 -24.49
N LYS A 67 0.15 1.32 -23.80
CA LYS A 67 -1.15 0.94 -23.26
C LYS A 67 -1.70 2.00 -22.30
N LEU A 68 -0.88 2.44 -21.34
CA LEU A 68 -1.29 3.46 -20.36
C LEU A 68 -1.50 4.82 -21.02
N HIS A 69 -0.74 5.13 -22.07
CA HIS A 69 -0.97 6.32 -22.88
C HIS A 69 -2.33 6.28 -23.59
N CYS A 70 -2.71 5.16 -24.20
CA CYS A 70 -4.03 5.03 -24.80
C CYS A 70 -5.14 5.21 -23.77
N GLU A 71 -5.01 4.56 -22.60
CA GLU A 71 -5.98 4.74 -21.50
C GLU A 71 -6.06 6.19 -21.02
N PHE A 72 -4.92 6.88 -20.96
CA PHE A 72 -4.82 8.27 -20.53
C PHE A 72 -5.41 9.27 -21.53
N GLU A 73 -5.18 9.05 -22.84
CA GLU A 73 -5.73 9.91 -23.90
C GLU A 73 -7.26 9.84 -23.99
N ASP A 74 -7.84 8.74 -23.52
CA ASP A 74 -9.29 8.54 -23.45
C ASP A 74 -9.93 9.15 -22.18
N MET A 75 -9.16 9.73 -21.25
CA MET A 75 -9.68 10.26 -19.98
C MET A 75 -10.30 11.66 -20.10
N ASP A 76 -11.44 11.84 -19.43
CA ASP A 76 -12.07 13.16 -19.30
C ASP A 76 -11.14 14.15 -18.58
N GLY A 77 -11.11 15.40 -19.09
CA GLY A 77 -10.27 16.46 -18.53
C GLY A 77 -8.86 16.55 -19.11
N TYR A 78 -8.44 15.62 -19.98
CA TYR A 78 -7.24 15.74 -20.81
C TYR A 78 -7.56 16.28 -22.22
N GLU A 79 -8.14 17.48 -22.29
CA GLU A 79 -8.40 18.17 -23.56
C GLU A 79 -7.30 19.22 -23.80
N TYR A 80 -6.64 19.19 -24.97
CA TYR A 80 -5.50 20.07 -25.31
C TYR A 80 -5.77 21.56 -25.06
N GLU A 81 -7.01 22.02 -25.25
CA GLU A 81 -7.39 23.43 -25.09
C GLU A 81 -8.01 23.76 -23.72
N GLN A 82 -8.47 22.75 -22.96
CA GLN A 82 -9.26 22.92 -21.72
C GLN A 82 -8.90 21.93 -20.62
N CYS A 83 -7.62 21.52 -20.57
CA CYS A 83 -7.07 20.65 -19.54
C CYS A 83 -7.55 21.04 -18.13
N ASN A 84 -8.35 20.17 -17.52
CA ASN A 84 -8.90 20.34 -16.18
C ASN A 84 -8.28 19.30 -15.26
N TRP A 85 -7.33 19.75 -14.44
CA TRP A 85 -6.63 18.89 -13.49
C TRP A 85 -7.57 18.17 -12.52
N ASP A 86 -8.63 18.81 -12.03
CA ASP A 86 -9.48 18.20 -11.01
C ASP A 86 -10.32 17.06 -11.63
N THR A 87 -10.82 17.25 -12.86
CA THR A 87 -11.51 16.22 -13.63
C THR A 87 -10.54 15.08 -13.98
N LEU A 88 -9.39 15.41 -14.57
CA LEU A 88 -8.40 14.42 -14.97
C LEU A 88 -7.87 13.61 -13.78
N GLN A 89 -7.62 14.26 -12.65
CA GLN A 89 -7.21 13.60 -11.41
C GLN A 89 -8.28 12.62 -10.92
N THR A 90 -9.55 12.99 -11.03
CA THR A 90 -10.67 12.10 -10.67
C THR A 90 -10.69 10.88 -11.57
N GLU A 91 -10.61 11.06 -12.89
CA GLU A 91 -10.57 9.96 -13.87
C GLU A 91 -9.38 9.03 -13.68
N MET A 92 -8.18 9.58 -13.44
CA MET A 92 -7.00 8.76 -13.15
C MET A 92 -7.16 7.97 -11.84
N ILE A 93 -7.81 8.54 -10.83
CA ILE A 93 -8.12 7.82 -9.57
C ILE A 93 -9.19 6.75 -9.79
N GLU A 94 -10.21 7.00 -10.61
CA GLU A 94 -11.26 6.01 -10.89
C GLU A 94 -10.73 4.86 -11.77
N THR A 95 -9.86 5.17 -12.72
CA THR A 95 -9.33 4.20 -13.69
C THR A 95 -8.13 3.42 -13.13
N TRP A 96 -7.20 4.10 -12.46
CA TRP A 96 -5.95 3.52 -11.97
C TRP A 96 -5.84 3.47 -10.43
N GLY A 97 -6.70 4.19 -9.71
CA GLY A 97 -6.68 4.25 -8.25
C GLY A 97 -7.24 3.02 -7.54
N ASP A 98 -7.84 2.05 -8.24
CA ASP A 98 -8.10 0.73 -7.64
C ASP A 98 -6.80 -0.06 -7.37
N GLU A 99 -5.65 0.41 -7.91
CA GLU A 99 -4.30 -0.06 -7.59
C GLU A 99 -3.70 0.56 -6.31
N MET A 100 -4.49 0.90 -5.29
CA MET A 100 -3.97 0.75 -3.92
C MET A 100 -3.87 -0.74 -3.56
N MET A 101 -2.96 -1.46 -4.23
CA MET A 101 -2.61 -2.81 -3.80
C MET A 101 -1.83 -2.72 -2.49
N TYR A 102 -2.56 -2.75 -1.39
CA TYR A 102 -2.02 -3.46 -0.25
C TYR A 102 -1.66 -4.86 -0.73
N THR A 103 -0.38 -5.20 -0.60
CA THR A 103 0.15 -6.56 -0.74
C THR A 103 0.34 -7.16 0.66
N ILE A 104 0.64 -8.45 0.72
CA ILE A 104 1.00 -9.08 2.00
C ILE A 104 2.23 -8.41 2.64
N ASP A 105 3.14 -7.86 1.82
CA ASP A 105 4.33 -7.14 2.28
C ASP A 105 3.98 -5.88 3.08
N TYR A 106 2.89 -5.19 2.74
CA TYR A 106 2.42 -4.05 3.52
C TYR A 106 2.01 -4.43 4.95
N LEU A 107 1.41 -5.62 5.14
CA LEU A 107 1.15 -6.12 6.49
C LEU A 107 2.45 -6.46 7.21
N PHE A 108 3.46 -6.97 6.49
CA PHE A 108 4.77 -7.31 7.06
C PHE A 108 5.52 -6.07 7.52
N GLU A 109 5.64 -5.07 6.66
CA GLU A 109 6.27 -3.79 6.98
C GLU A 109 5.54 -3.09 8.15
N LEU A 110 4.21 -3.12 8.15
CA LEU A 110 3.42 -2.56 9.26
C LEU A 110 3.76 -3.27 10.58
N ALA A 111 3.88 -4.60 10.57
CA ALA A 111 4.20 -5.37 11.77
C ALA A 111 5.64 -5.11 12.26
N GLU A 112 6.63 -5.16 11.38
CA GLU A 112 8.04 -4.89 11.72
C GLU A 112 8.23 -3.44 12.22
N LEU A 113 7.52 -2.47 11.63
CA LEU A 113 7.58 -1.08 12.08
C LEU A 113 7.07 -0.92 13.52
N GLN A 114 6.01 -1.64 13.92
CA GLN A 114 5.51 -1.58 15.29
C GLN A 114 6.43 -2.26 16.28
N LYS A 115 6.96 -3.43 15.89
CA LYS A 115 7.93 -4.21 16.66
C LYS A 115 9.21 -3.42 16.92
N ALA A 116 9.80 -2.81 15.89
CA ALA A 116 11.00 -1.99 16.00
C ALA A 116 10.82 -0.80 16.95
N ARG A 117 9.61 -0.23 16.99
CA ARG A 117 9.29 0.90 17.86
C ARG A 117 8.89 0.50 19.28
N GLN A 118 8.74 -0.81 19.56
CA GLN A 118 8.20 -1.36 20.81
C GLN A 118 6.90 -0.66 21.26
N ARG A 119 6.07 -0.24 20.29
CA ARG A 119 5.01 0.75 20.55
C ARG A 119 3.73 0.18 21.13
N ILE A 120 3.48 -1.11 20.95
CA ILE A 120 2.22 -1.74 21.36
C ILE A 120 2.32 -2.20 22.82
N ILE A 121 2.40 -1.23 23.72
CA ILE A 121 2.47 -1.47 25.18
C ILE A 121 1.19 -1.10 25.91
N ASN A 122 0.28 -0.37 25.26
CA ASN A 122 -1.01 0.03 25.83
C ASN A 122 -2.09 0.13 24.73
N TYR A 123 -3.32 0.48 25.14
CA TYR A 123 -4.50 0.41 24.29
C TYR A 123 -4.47 1.32 23.05
N GLN A 124 -3.92 2.53 23.13
CA GLN A 124 -4.01 3.49 22.01
C GLN A 124 -3.15 3.09 20.80
N PRO A 125 -1.86 2.73 20.94
CA PRO A 125 -1.06 2.16 19.87
C PRO A 125 -1.62 0.83 19.35
N TYR A 126 -2.17 0.00 20.24
CA TYR A 126 -2.86 -1.23 19.84
C TYR A 126 -4.06 -0.95 18.93
N ARG A 127 -4.96 -0.03 19.33
CA ARG A 127 -6.14 0.35 18.55
C ARG A 127 -5.74 0.87 17.16
N ARG A 128 -4.76 1.76 17.09
CA ARG A 128 -4.26 2.32 15.82
C ARG A 128 -3.63 1.24 14.92
N TYR A 129 -2.90 0.29 15.51
CA TYR A 129 -2.34 -0.83 14.77
C TYR A 129 -3.44 -1.76 14.25
N LEU A 130 -4.39 -2.14 15.09
CA LEU A 130 -5.54 -2.97 14.74
C LEU A 130 -6.36 -2.37 13.60
N GLU A 131 -6.71 -1.08 13.69
CA GLU A 131 -7.48 -0.37 12.67
C GLU A 131 -6.76 -0.44 11.32
N LYS A 132 -5.48 -0.10 11.29
CA LYS A 132 -4.68 -0.11 10.05
C LYS A 132 -4.53 -1.52 9.48
N PHE A 133 -4.15 -2.49 10.32
CA PHE A 133 -3.97 -3.88 9.91
C PHE A 133 -5.27 -4.45 9.36
N THR A 134 -6.40 -4.18 10.01
CA THR A 134 -7.72 -4.66 9.57
C THR A 134 -8.15 -4.05 8.25
N THR A 135 -7.90 -2.76 8.02
CA THR A 135 -8.21 -2.12 6.73
C THR A 135 -7.45 -2.78 5.58
N ILE A 136 -6.14 -3.00 5.78
CA ILE A 136 -5.26 -3.66 4.79
C ILE A 136 -5.70 -5.11 4.57
N LEU A 137 -5.94 -5.87 5.65
CA LEU A 137 -6.38 -7.26 5.57
C LEU A 137 -7.73 -7.42 4.86
N LYS A 138 -8.70 -6.55 5.14
CA LYS A 138 -10.02 -6.57 4.46
C LYS A 138 -9.87 -6.40 2.96
N TYR A 139 -9.00 -5.49 2.53
CA TYR A 139 -8.68 -5.31 1.12
C TYR A 139 -8.09 -6.58 0.51
N LEU A 140 -7.05 -7.16 1.15
CA LEU A 140 -6.38 -8.37 0.69
C LEU A 140 -7.34 -9.55 0.53
N VAL A 141 -8.23 -9.76 1.49
CA VAL A 141 -9.27 -10.80 1.44
C VAL A 141 -10.25 -10.54 0.30
N LYS A 142 -10.79 -9.32 0.19
CA LYS A 142 -11.77 -8.95 -0.85
C LYS A 142 -11.21 -9.21 -2.25
N ASN A 143 -9.94 -8.88 -2.46
CA ASN A 143 -9.28 -8.97 -3.76
C ASN A 143 -8.55 -10.31 -3.99
N LYS A 144 -8.66 -11.28 -3.07
CA LYS A 144 -7.98 -12.59 -3.15
C LYS A 144 -6.45 -12.52 -3.26
N HIS A 145 -5.85 -11.50 -2.65
CA HIS A 145 -4.40 -11.29 -2.62
C HIS A 145 -3.73 -11.98 -1.40
N ILE A 146 -4.30 -13.09 -0.94
CA ILE A 146 -3.76 -13.90 0.16
C ILE A 146 -3.58 -15.32 -0.36
N ASN A 147 -2.33 -15.76 -0.42
CA ASN A 147 -1.99 -17.13 -0.79
C ASN A 147 -2.32 -18.08 0.35
N LYS A 148 -2.43 -19.38 0.04
CA LYS A 148 -2.66 -20.42 1.05
C LYS A 148 -1.56 -20.48 2.13
N GLU A 149 -0.35 -20.06 1.77
CA GLU A 149 0.83 -20.06 2.65
C GLU A 149 0.92 -18.80 3.52
N ASP A 150 0.20 -17.73 3.15
CA ASP A 150 0.19 -16.49 3.91
C ASP A 150 -0.59 -16.68 5.21
N ASN A 151 0.00 -16.25 6.33
CA ASN A 151 -0.67 -16.27 7.64
C ASN A 151 -0.75 -14.87 8.24
N PRO A 152 -1.77 -14.08 7.87
CA PRO A 152 -1.97 -12.74 8.42
C PRO A 152 -2.13 -12.73 9.94
N GLY A 153 -2.61 -13.83 10.54
CA GLY A 153 -2.72 -13.96 12.00
C GLY A 153 -1.35 -14.00 12.68
N LEU A 154 -0.42 -14.82 12.16
CA LEU A 154 0.97 -14.85 12.65
C LEU A 154 1.68 -13.52 12.41
N LEU A 155 1.43 -12.89 11.26
CA LEU A 155 1.98 -11.58 10.92
C LEU A 155 1.45 -10.48 11.86
N PHE A 156 0.16 -10.52 12.20
CA PHE A 156 -0.42 -9.61 13.16
C PHE A 156 0.29 -9.71 14.52
N LEU A 157 0.55 -10.95 14.97
CA LEU A 157 1.17 -11.24 16.25
C LEU A 157 2.67 -10.87 16.30
N SER A 158 3.38 -10.85 15.18
CA SER A 158 4.81 -10.54 15.14
C SER A 158 5.13 -9.11 15.56
N ALA A 159 4.16 -8.19 15.46
CA ALA A 159 4.27 -6.79 15.86
C ALA A 159 4.43 -6.57 17.38
N PHE A 160 4.02 -7.55 18.20
CA PHE A 160 4.06 -7.44 19.65
C PHE A 160 5.41 -7.92 20.21
N SER A 161 5.78 -7.45 21.39
CA SER A 161 6.97 -7.97 22.08
C SER A 161 6.82 -9.45 22.42
N THR A 162 7.93 -10.18 22.54
CA THR A 162 7.92 -11.62 22.89
C THR A 162 7.13 -11.92 24.15
N GLY A 163 7.20 -11.04 25.17
CA GLY A 163 6.44 -11.17 26.40
C GLY A 163 4.92 -11.09 26.17
N ILE A 164 4.47 -10.16 25.32
CA ILE A 164 3.06 -10.02 24.96
C ILE A 164 2.61 -11.20 24.09
N GLN A 165 3.41 -11.62 23.12
CA GLN A 165 3.11 -12.79 22.29
C GLN A 165 2.91 -14.05 23.14
N GLN A 166 3.79 -14.29 24.12
CA GLN A 166 3.65 -15.41 25.06
C GLN A 166 2.41 -15.29 25.94
N SER A 167 2.08 -14.08 26.38
CA SER A 167 0.87 -13.83 27.18
C SER A 167 -0.40 -14.13 26.37
N ILE A 168 -0.46 -13.66 25.13
CA ILE A 168 -1.56 -13.95 24.19
C ILE A 168 -1.66 -15.46 23.96
N LYS A 169 -0.55 -16.15 23.64
CA LYS A 169 -0.53 -17.60 23.43
C LYS A 169 -1.04 -18.37 24.65
N ARG A 170 -0.60 -18.00 25.85
CA ARG A 170 -1.06 -18.62 27.11
C ARG A 170 -2.55 -18.43 27.33
N THR A 171 -3.07 -17.24 27.05
CA THR A 171 -4.51 -16.93 27.18
C THR A 171 -5.34 -17.73 26.18
N LEU A 172 -4.93 -17.75 24.90
CA LEU A 172 -5.61 -18.53 23.86
C LEU A 172 -5.60 -20.03 24.16
N SER A 173 -4.49 -20.56 24.69
CA SER A 173 -4.38 -21.98 25.08
C SER A 173 -5.35 -22.35 26.22
N LYS A 174 -5.60 -21.40 27.14
CA LYS A 174 -6.56 -21.59 28.23
C LYS A 174 -8.00 -21.47 27.75
N SER A 175 -8.28 -20.62 26.76
CA SER A 175 -9.63 -20.38 26.25
C SER A 175 -10.11 -21.39 25.20
N LEU A 176 -9.21 -21.94 24.36
CA LEU A 176 -9.58 -22.95 23.35
C LEU A 176 -9.63 -24.39 23.88
N GLY A 177 -9.14 -24.65 25.09
CA GLY A 177 -8.97 -26.00 25.61
C GLY A 177 -7.78 -26.72 24.96
N ALA A 178 -6.97 -27.40 25.74
CA ALA A 178 -5.73 -28.05 25.29
C ALA A 178 -5.91 -29.11 24.18
N ALA A 179 -7.14 -29.55 23.91
CA ALA A 179 -7.46 -30.59 22.93
C ALA A 179 -7.45 -30.11 21.47
N ALA A 180 -7.72 -28.82 21.18
CA ALA A 180 -7.78 -28.33 19.81
C ALA A 180 -6.40 -28.30 19.12
N TRP A 181 -5.34 -28.02 19.88
CA TRP A 181 -3.98 -27.93 19.35
C TRP A 181 -3.31 -29.27 19.06
N LEU A 182 -3.75 -30.38 19.68
CA LEU A 182 -3.18 -31.71 19.42
C LEU A 182 -3.75 -32.37 18.15
N ASN A 183 -4.94 -31.96 17.70
CA ASN A 183 -5.61 -32.56 16.54
C ASN A 183 -5.36 -31.83 15.21
N GLU A 184 -5.08 -30.52 15.22
CA GLU A 184 -4.82 -29.79 13.98
C GLU A 184 -3.37 -29.90 13.48
N GLY A 185 -2.42 -30.25 14.36
CA GLY A 185 -1.03 -30.51 13.97
C GLY A 185 -0.79 -31.85 13.26
N THR A 186 -1.70 -32.81 13.39
CA THR A 186 -1.59 -34.17 12.80
C THR A 186 -2.40 -34.33 11.51
N ALA A 187 -3.52 -33.61 11.36
CA ALA A 187 -4.33 -33.66 10.14
C ALA A 187 -3.65 -32.98 8.92
N LEU A 188 -2.79 -32.00 9.14
CA LEU A 188 -2.07 -31.32 8.04
C LEU A 188 -0.78 -32.02 7.60
N ALA A 189 -0.29 -33.02 8.35
CA ALA A 189 0.97 -33.70 8.07
C ALA A 189 0.84 -35.02 7.29
N THR A 190 -0.34 -35.64 7.23
CA THR A 190 -0.49 -36.99 6.62
C THR A 190 -1.33 -37.05 5.36
N GLY A 191 -1.91 -35.94 4.89
CA GLY A 191 -2.58 -35.90 3.59
C GLY A 191 -3.71 -36.94 3.41
N GLN A 192 -4.30 -37.42 4.50
CA GLN A 192 -5.46 -38.31 4.48
C GLN A 192 -6.57 -37.73 5.35
N GLY A 193 -7.61 -37.23 4.68
CA GLY A 193 -8.83 -36.74 5.28
C GLY A 193 -9.93 -36.65 4.24
N THR A 194 -10.27 -37.79 3.63
CA THR A 194 -11.46 -37.92 2.79
C THR A 194 -12.73 -38.02 3.65
N MET A 195 -13.68 -37.16 3.31
CA MET A 195 -15.16 -37.28 3.33
C MET A 195 -15.90 -37.72 4.61
N GLY A 196 -16.99 -37.00 4.89
CA GLY A 196 -18.10 -37.55 5.68
C GLY A 196 -19.07 -36.52 6.24
N LEU A 197 -19.81 -35.80 5.40
CA LEU A 197 -21.11 -35.27 5.82
C LEU A 197 -22.14 -36.37 5.55
N SER A 198 -22.56 -37.06 6.61
CA SER A 198 -23.81 -37.81 6.64
C SER A 198 -24.64 -37.24 7.79
N VAL A 199 -25.73 -36.58 7.37
CA VAL A 199 -26.96 -36.15 8.06
C VAL A 199 -26.82 -35.57 9.47
#